data_AF-A0A6J6EIA8-F1
#
_entry.id   AF-A0A6J6EIA8-F1
#
_cell.length_a   1.000
_cell.length_b   1.000
_cell.length_c   1.000
_cell.angle_alpha   90.00
_cell.angle_beta   90.00
_cell.angle_gamma   90.00
#
_symmetry.space_group_name_H-M   'P 1'
#
loop_
_entity.id
_entity.type
_entity.pdbx_description
1 polymer ?
#
loop_
_entity_poly.entity_id
_entity_poly.type
_entity_poly.pdbx_seq_one_letter_code
_entity_poly.pdbx_strand_id
1 'polypeptide(L)'
;MRKVLTTAAVALFAISTLSAISAAPASAAMVKNGQLCKKLNAKTSYVFKGDRYTYTCQRNPYVNKTRLTWTVAECITAIREERTARADLATQRAAGLEASTLGTYQLLVDMAVDLRDLACARGV
;
A
#
# COMPACT_ATOMS: atom_id res chain seq x y z
N MET A 1 -13.37 59.69 46.93
CA MET A 1 -12.71 59.81 45.61
C MET A 1 -13.08 58.60 44.75
N ARG A 2 -13.16 58.79 43.42
CA ARG A 2 -13.45 57.83 42.31
C ARG A 2 -14.87 57.99 41.76
N LYS A 3 -15.10 59.00 40.91
CA LYS A 3 -14.90 59.06 39.44
C LYS A 3 -16.09 58.44 38.68
N VAL A 4 -17.02 59.31 38.30
CA VAL A 4 -17.95 59.12 37.18
C VAL A 4 -17.14 59.28 35.89
N LEU A 5 -17.24 58.32 34.97
CA LEU A 5 -16.98 58.52 33.54
C LEU A 5 -17.76 57.48 32.74
N THR A 6 -18.88 57.94 32.21
CA THR A 6 -19.58 57.47 31.02
C THR A 6 -18.66 57.37 29.81
N THR A 7 -18.80 56.31 29.00
CA THR A 7 -18.87 56.39 27.52
C THR A 7 -19.18 55.01 26.94
N ALA A 8 -20.28 54.94 26.20
CA ALA A 8 -20.61 53.83 25.31
C ALA A 8 -19.64 53.79 24.12
N ALA A 9 -19.17 52.59 23.76
CA ALA A 9 -18.55 52.34 22.47
C ALA A 9 -18.97 50.95 21.98
N VAL A 10 -19.88 50.96 21.02
CA VAL A 10 -20.28 49.80 20.21
C VAL A 10 -19.09 49.42 19.35
N ALA A 11 -18.47 48.26 19.61
CA ALA A 11 -17.50 47.66 18.71
C ALA A 11 -18.19 46.56 17.91
N LEU A 12 -18.58 46.91 16.67
CA LEU A 12 -18.97 46.00 15.61
C LEU A 12 -17.84 44.98 15.38
N PHE A 13 -18.04 43.73 15.80
CA PHE A 13 -17.18 42.64 15.35
C PHE A 13 -17.58 42.27 13.92
N ALA A 14 -16.74 42.68 12.99
CA ALA A 14 -16.82 42.32 11.58
C ALA A 14 -16.83 40.79 11.42
N ILE A 15 -17.87 40.29 10.76
CA ILE A 15 -17.97 38.91 10.31
C ILE A 15 -16.93 38.72 9.22
N SER A 16 -15.74 38.22 9.57
CA SER A 16 -14.81 37.68 8.60
C SER A 16 -15.34 36.30 8.17
N THR A 17 -16.15 36.28 7.11
CA THR A 17 -16.40 35.05 6.36
C THR A 17 -15.09 34.66 5.68
N LEU A 18 -14.21 33.98 6.42
CA LEU A 18 -13.13 33.23 5.82
C LEU A 18 -13.81 32.11 5.04
N SER A 19 -14.07 32.36 3.76
CA SER A 19 -14.40 31.31 2.81
C SER A 19 -13.22 30.37 2.82
N ALA A 20 -13.29 29.34 3.66
CA ALA A 20 -12.41 28.20 3.57
C ALA A 20 -12.64 27.65 2.16
N ILE A 21 -11.74 27.99 1.25
CA ILE A 21 -11.61 27.29 -0.02
C ILE A 21 -11.22 25.89 0.42
N SER A 22 -12.22 25.03 0.60
CA SER A 22 -12.02 23.61 0.71
C SER A 22 -11.42 23.20 -0.62
N ALA A 23 -10.09 23.14 -0.66
CA ALA A 23 -9.40 22.41 -1.70
C ALA A 23 -9.94 20.98 -1.57
N ALA A 24 -10.89 20.63 -2.44
CA ALA A 24 -11.31 19.26 -2.59
C ALA A 24 -10.03 18.44 -2.73
N PRO A 25 -9.83 17.36 -1.94
CA PRO A 25 -8.65 16.54 -2.10
C PRO A 25 -8.57 16.18 -3.58
N ALA A 26 -7.48 16.59 -4.24
CA ALA A 26 -7.25 16.23 -5.63
C ALA A 26 -7.45 14.73 -5.70
N SER A 27 -8.47 14.27 -6.44
CA SER A 27 -8.79 12.85 -6.56
C SER A 27 -7.52 12.16 -7.02
N ALA A 28 -6.81 11.49 -6.11
CA ALA A 28 -5.60 10.78 -6.45
C ALA A 28 -6.01 9.78 -7.53
N ALA A 29 -5.47 9.96 -8.74
CA ALA A 29 -5.79 9.10 -9.87
C ALA A 29 -5.67 7.65 -9.42
N MET A 30 -6.69 6.83 -9.72
CA MET A 30 -6.71 5.43 -9.33
C MET A 30 -5.39 4.76 -9.74
N VAL A 31 -4.69 4.19 -8.77
CA VAL A 31 -3.44 3.46 -9.00
C VAL A 31 -3.75 1.98 -9.02
N LYS A 32 -3.37 1.31 -10.10
CA LYS A 32 -3.56 -0.14 -10.29
C LYS A 32 -2.23 -0.88 -10.19
N ASN A 33 -2.28 -2.11 -9.68
CA ASN A 33 -1.17 -3.03 -9.72
C ASN A 33 -0.76 -3.28 -11.18
N GLY A 34 0.54 -3.17 -11.46
CA GLY A 34 1.08 -3.30 -12.82
C GLY A 34 1.08 -2.01 -13.64
N GLN A 35 0.44 -0.93 -13.18
CA GLN A 35 0.51 0.36 -13.88
C GLN A 35 1.94 0.91 -13.85
N LEU A 36 2.45 1.38 -14.99
CA LEU A 36 3.81 1.94 -15.06
C LEU A 36 3.99 3.13 -14.10
N CYS A 37 5.16 3.19 -13.49
CA CYS A 37 5.57 4.27 -12.61
C CYS A 37 7.03 4.64 -12.91
N LYS A 38 7.44 5.86 -12.55
CA LYS A 38 8.75 6.41 -12.96
C LYS A 38 9.82 6.34 -11.88
N LYS A 39 9.43 6.49 -10.61
CA LYS A 39 10.36 6.68 -9.49
C LYS A 39 10.38 5.43 -8.61
N LEU A 40 11.48 4.67 -8.67
CA LEU A 40 11.71 3.52 -7.80
C LEU A 40 11.49 3.90 -6.32
N ASN A 41 10.81 3.03 -5.60
CA ASN A 41 10.43 3.16 -4.18
C ASN A 41 9.47 4.32 -3.86
N ALA A 42 8.91 5.00 -4.86
CA ALA A 42 7.77 5.89 -4.61
C ALA A 42 6.62 5.09 -4.00
N LYS A 43 5.88 5.70 -3.07
CA LYS A 43 4.73 5.09 -2.39
C LYS A 43 3.48 5.92 -2.63
N THR A 44 2.35 5.25 -2.74
CA THR A 44 1.02 5.87 -2.82
C THR A 44 -0.01 4.92 -2.23
N SER A 45 -1.18 5.41 -1.87
CA SER A 45 -2.26 4.59 -1.34
C SER A 45 -3.57 4.94 -2.04
N TYR A 46 -4.42 3.93 -2.24
CA TYR A 46 -5.75 4.09 -2.80
C TYR A 46 -6.75 3.32 -1.94
N VAL A 47 -7.92 3.90 -1.71
CA VAL A 47 -9.01 3.25 -0.99
C VAL A 47 -10.01 2.73 -2.01
N PHE A 48 -10.20 1.41 -2.06
CA PHE A 48 -11.18 0.76 -2.92
C PHE A 48 -12.18 0.01 -2.05
N LYS A 49 -13.47 0.33 -2.18
CA LYS A 49 -14.56 -0.30 -1.41
C LYS A 49 -14.37 -0.30 0.12
N GLY A 50 -13.66 0.69 0.66
CA GLY A 50 -13.38 0.82 2.10
C GLY A 50 -12.03 0.24 2.52
N ASP A 51 -11.39 -0.56 1.68
CA ASP A 51 -10.08 -1.13 1.96
C ASP A 51 -8.95 -0.24 1.43
N ARG A 52 -7.93 0.01 2.26
CA ARG A 52 -6.75 0.80 1.88
C ARG A 52 -5.68 -0.11 1.30
N TYR A 53 -5.36 0.11 0.03
CA TYR A 53 -4.25 -0.55 -0.66
C TYR A 53 -3.06 0.39 -0.71
N THR A 54 -1.89 -0.11 -0.33
CA THR A 54 -0.64 0.63 -0.45
C THR A 54 0.15 0.09 -1.62
N TYR A 55 0.61 0.99 -2.50
CA TYR A 55 1.39 0.67 -3.67
C TYR A 55 2.80 1.21 -3.54
N THR A 56 3.77 0.41 -3.98
CA THR A 56 5.16 0.83 -4.12
C THR A 56 5.57 0.70 -5.58
N CYS A 57 6.21 1.73 -6.13
CA CYS A 57 6.77 1.72 -7.47
C CYS A 57 8.05 0.90 -7.49
N GLN A 58 8.03 -0.29 -8.09
CA GLN A 58 9.19 -1.18 -8.16
C GLN A 58 9.10 -2.13 -9.35
N ARG A 59 10.14 -2.94 -9.57
CA ARG A 59 10.08 -4.07 -10.49
C ARG A 59 9.12 -5.11 -9.92
N ASN A 60 8.16 -5.55 -10.72
CA ASN A 60 7.15 -6.50 -10.30
C ASN A 60 7.33 -7.81 -11.07
N PRO A 61 8.02 -8.83 -10.52
CA PRO A 61 8.28 -10.05 -11.28
C PRO A 61 7.01 -10.84 -11.65
N TYR A 62 5.87 -10.54 -11.01
CA TYR A 62 4.57 -11.12 -11.33
C TYR A 62 3.93 -10.47 -12.57
N VAL A 63 3.91 -9.14 -12.66
CA VAL A 63 3.29 -8.42 -13.80
C VAL A 63 4.29 -8.01 -14.88
N ASN A 64 5.43 -7.44 -14.47
CA ASN A 64 6.46 -6.92 -15.38
C ASN A 64 7.87 -6.99 -14.78
N LYS A 65 8.69 -7.90 -15.32
CA LYS A 65 10.05 -8.17 -14.85
C LYS A 65 11.05 -7.04 -15.16
N THR A 66 10.79 -6.22 -16.18
CA THR A 66 11.79 -5.29 -16.74
C THR A 66 11.51 -3.82 -16.46
N ARG A 67 10.26 -3.43 -16.21
CA ARG A 67 9.87 -2.04 -15.97
C ARG A 67 9.38 -1.83 -14.54
N LEU A 68 9.42 -0.58 -14.09
CA LEU A 68 8.84 -0.19 -12.82
C LEU A 68 7.32 -0.08 -12.96
N THR A 69 6.61 -0.70 -12.03
CA THR A 69 5.16 -0.65 -11.93
C THR A 69 4.74 -0.38 -10.49
N TRP A 70 3.60 0.27 -10.30
CA TRP A 70 2.93 0.30 -9.02
C TRP A 70 2.58 -1.13 -8.63
N THR A 71 3.13 -1.58 -7.51
CA THR A 71 2.92 -2.93 -6.99
C THR A 71 2.27 -2.83 -5.62
N VAL A 72 1.14 -3.51 -5.46
CA VAL A 72 0.43 -3.55 -4.18
C VAL A 72 1.30 -4.23 -3.12
N ALA A 73 1.40 -3.68 -1.91
CA ALA A 73 2.39 -4.06 -0.90
C ALA A 73 2.28 -5.54 -0.52
N GLU A 74 1.06 -6.06 -0.41
CA GLU A 74 0.77 -7.46 -0.10
C GLU A 74 1.33 -8.40 -1.16
N CYS A 75 1.29 -8.02 -2.45
CA CYS A 75 1.92 -8.77 -3.53
C CYS A 75 3.45 -8.82 -3.36
N ILE A 76 4.07 -7.74 -2.90
CA ILE A 76 5.52 -7.70 -2.63
C ILE A 76 5.89 -8.69 -1.53
N THR A 77 5.11 -8.70 -0.45
CA THR A 77 5.30 -9.63 0.67
C THR A 77 5.13 -11.06 0.21
N ALA A 78 4.03 -11.38 -0.49
CA ALA A 78 3.75 -12.74 -0.95
C ALA A 78 4.80 -13.27 -1.95
N ILE A 79 5.32 -12.43 -2.85
CA ILE A 79 6.45 -12.80 -3.74
C ILE A 79 7.71 -13.15 -2.92
N ARG A 80 7.97 -12.44 -1.82
CA ARG A 80 9.11 -12.74 -0.94
C ARG A 80 8.91 -14.05 -0.19
N GLU A 81 7.71 -14.28 0.34
CA GLU A 81 7.34 -15.50 1.05
C GLU A 81 7.42 -16.73 0.14
N GLU A 82 6.91 -16.65 -1.09
CA GLU A 82 7.06 -17.71 -2.08
C GLU A 82 8.53 -18.04 -2.34
N ARG A 83 9.36 -17.02 -2.53
CA ARG A 83 10.80 -17.23 -2.75
C ARG A 83 11.47 -17.89 -1.56
N THR A 84 11.11 -17.51 -0.34
CA THR A 84 11.61 -18.14 0.89
C THR A 84 11.17 -19.60 0.95
N ALA A 85 9.88 -19.90 0.75
CA ALA A 85 9.37 -21.27 0.77
C ALA A 85 10.08 -22.17 -0.25
N ARG A 86 10.37 -21.65 -1.45
CA ARG A 86 11.15 -22.37 -2.47
C ARG A 86 12.59 -22.62 -2.05
N ALA A 87 13.23 -21.63 -1.41
CA ALA A 87 14.59 -21.77 -0.90
C ALA A 87 14.67 -22.78 0.25
N ASP A 88 13.67 -22.79 1.14
CA ASP A 88 13.57 -23.75 2.23
C ASP A 88 13.41 -25.17 1.67
N LEU A 89 12.47 -25.38 0.74
CA LEU A 89 12.30 -26.66 0.08
C LEU A 89 13.59 -27.14 -0.62
N ALA A 90 14.33 -26.25 -1.29
CA ALA A 90 15.62 -26.59 -1.88
C ALA A 90 16.67 -27.00 -0.82
N THR A 91 16.70 -26.30 0.31
CA THR A 91 17.58 -26.62 1.45
C THR A 91 17.25 -27.99 2.03
N GLN A 92 15.96 -28.31 2.21
CA GLN A 92 15.54 -29.60 2.74
C GLN A 92 15.80 -30.76 1.77
N ARG A 93 15.66 -30.52 0.46
CA ARG A 93 16.07 -31.49 -0.57
C ARG A 93 17.57 -31.75 -0.49
N ALA A 94 18.39 -30.71 -0.34
CA ALA A 94 19.84 -30.84 -0.19
C ALA A 94 20.24 -31.55 1.12
N ALA A 95 19.44 -31.40 2.18
CA ALA A 95 19.61 -32.11 3.44
C ALA A 95 19.22 -33.60 3.39
N GLY A 96 18.68 -34.08 2.26
CA GLY A 96 18.31 -35.48 2.08
C GLY A 96 17.10 -35.92 2.90
N LEU A 97 16.18 -35.01 3.22
CA LEU A 97 14.96 -35.37 3.94
C LEU A 97 14.11 -36.36 3.13
N GLU A 98 13.40 -37.20 3.86
CA GLU A 98 12.43 -38.16 3.34
C GLU A 98 11.32 -37.52 2.49
N ALA A 99 10.76 -38.31 1.58
CA ALA A 99 9.78 -37.84 0.60
C ALA A 99 8.51 -37.24 1.24
N SER A 100 8.04 -37.79 2.37
CA SER A 100 6.88 -37.27 3.11
C SER A 100 7.11 -35.83 3.58
N THR A 101 8.26 -35.59 4.20
CA THR A 101 8.64 -34.26 4.69
C THR A 101 8.82 -33.28 3.54
N LEU A 102 9.50 -33.69 2.46
CA LEU A 102 9.60 -32.86 1.25
C LEU A 102 8.23 -32.54 0.63
N GLY A 103 7.26 -33.45 0.74
CA GLY A 103 5.87 -33.24 0.34
C GLY A 103 5.20 -32.12 1.15
N THR A 104 5.43 -32.06 2.46
CA THR A 104 4.94 -30.96 3.30
C THR A 104 5.54 -29.61 2.88
N TYR A 105 6.85 -29.55 2.62
CA TYR A 105 7.48 -28.31 2.13
C TYR A 105 6.98 -27.92 0.73
N GLN A 106 6.67 -28.89 -0.14
CA GLN A 106 6.06 -28.61 -1.43
C GLN A 106 4.66 -27.99 -1.27
N LEU A 107 3.84 -28.49 -0.34
CA LEU A 107 2.54 -27.91 -0.02
C LEU A 107 2.66 -26.45 0.44
N LEU A 108 3.66 -26.13 1.27
CA LEU A 108 3.93 -24.74 1.70
C LEU A 108 4.30 -23.83 0.53
N VAL A 109 5.08 -24.33 -0.43
CA VAL A 109 5.38 -23.60 -1.66
C VAL A 109 4.11 -23.34 -2.46
N ASP A 110 3.25 -24.34 -2.61
CA ASP A 110 2.02 -24.22 -3.38
C ASP A 110 1.05 -23.20 -2.72
N MET A 111 0.89 -23.25 -1.39
CA MET A 111 0.13 -22.24 -0.64
C MET A 111 0.71 -20.83 -0.81
N ALA A 112 2.04 -20.68 -0.81
CA ALA A 112 2.67 -19.37 -1.02
C ALA A 112 2.46 -18.84 -2.45
N VAL A 113 2.41 -19.72 -3.45
CA VAL A 113 2.03 -19.37 -4.82
C VAL A 113 0.59 -18.87 -4.88
N ASP A 114 -0.35 -19.56 -4.25
CA ASP A 114 -1.76 -19.15 -4.21
C ASP A 114 -1.95 -17.79 -3.52
N LEU A 115 -1.25 -17.58 -2.38
CA LEU A 115 -1.26 -16.31 -1.67
C LEU A 115 -0.69 -15.18 -2.52
N ARG A 116 0.39 -15.43 -3.26
CA ARG A 116 0.95 -14.46 -4.21
C ARG A 116 -0.06 -14.11 -5.29
N ASP A 117 -0.64 -15.10 -5.94
CA ASP A 117 -1.55 -14.87 -7.07
C ASP A 117 -2.77 -14.06 -6.61
N LEU A 118 -3.31 -14.40 -5.43
CA LEU A 118 -4.42 -13.67 -4.82
C LEU A 118 -4.03 -12.24 -4.41
N ALA A 119 -2.89 -12.04 -3.75
CA ALA A 119 -2.43 -10.72 -3.33
C ALA A 119 -2.12 -9.82 -4.53
N CYS A 120 -1.48 -10.36 -5.56
CA CYS A 120 -1.14 -9.64 -6.77
C CYS A 120 -2.37 -9.37 -7.66
N ALA A 121 -3.39 -10.24 -7.64
CA ALA A 121 -4.64 -9.98 -8.34
C ALA A 121 -5.49 -8.88 -7.67
N ARG A 122 -5.41 -8.70 -6.34
CA ARG A 122 -6.26 -7.75 -5.59
C ARG A 122 -6.03 -6.28 -5.89
N GLY A 123 -4.88 -5.88 -6.43
CA GLY A 123 -4.58 -4.47 -6.68
C GLY A 123 -5.24 -3.88 -7.94
N VAL A 124 -6.47 -4.29 -8.28
CA VAL A 124 -7.21 -3.86 -9.50
C VAL A 124 -7.72 -2.42 -9.40
#